data_AF-A0A1I7AGM1-F1
#
_entry.id   AF-A0A1I7AGM1-F1
#
_cell.length_a   1.000
_cell.length_b   1.000
_cell.length_c   1.000
_cell.angle_alpha   90.00
_cell.angle_beta   90.00
_cell.angle_gamma   90.00
#
_symmetry.space_group_name_H-M   'P 1'
#
loop_
_entity.id
_entity.type
_entity.pdbx_description
1 polymer ?
#
loop_
_entity_poly.entity_id
_entity_poly.type
_entity_poly.pdbx_seq_one_letter_code
_entity_poly.pdbx_strand_id
1 'polypeptide(L)'
;MFTTLIDKLRALPWLLLALLATAVVAWLAPYQLGVLVWSLSKLAFGAYLGYWIDRTIFHYARPHDFFRKANRLAAQDLRNGARHLRHQASLATLRRAAVMAAAILALGLGV
;
A
#
# COMPACT_ATOMS: atom_id res chain seq x y z
N MET A 1 9.94 18.00 13.25
CA MET A 1 8.46 18.13 13.13
C MET A 1 8.02 18.56 11.72
N PHE A 2 8.75 19.44 11.02
CA PHE A 2 8.45 19.80 9.62
C PHE A 2 8.68 18.66 8.60
N THR A 3 9.71 17.84 8.79
CA THR A 3 10.02 16.69 7.91
C THR A 3 8.90 15.65 7.88
N THR A 4 8.27 15.37 9.01
CA THR A 4 7.15 14.41 9.11
C THR A 4 5.88 14.88 8.41
N LEU A 5 5.68 16.19 8.26
CA LEU A 5 4.55 16.77 7.51
C LEU A 5 4.79 16.69 6.01
N ILE A 6 5.99 17.02 5.57
CA ILE A 6 6.38 16.94 4.15
C ILE A 6 6.35 15.49 3.67
N ASP A 7 6.78 14.52 4.49
CA ASP A 7 6.68 13.09 4.16
C ASP A 7 5.23 12.62 3.94
N LYS A 8 4.28 13.14 4.73
CA LYS A 8 2.85 12.85 4.56
C LYS A 8 2.27 13.49 3.30
N LEU A 9 2.83 14.63 2.86
CA LEU A 9 2.39 15.38 1.67
C LEU A 9 3.09 14.92 0.38
N ARG A 10 3.90 13.86 0.40
CA ARG A 10 4.58 13.35 -0.81
C ARG A 10 3.63 12.88 -1.91
N ALA A 11 2.42 12.46 -1.54
CA ALA A 11 1.38 12.09 -2.49
C ALA A 11 0.55 13.29 -2.98
N LEU A 12 0.76 14.50 -2.42
CA LEU A 12 -0.03 15.68 -2.75
C LEU A 12 0.03 16.06 -4.24
N PRO A 13 1.19 16.05 -4.93
CA PRO A 13 1.22 16.35 -6.37
C PRO A 13 0.37 15.39 -7.20
N TRP A 14 0.38 14.10 -6.85
CA TRP A 14 -0.44 13.08 -7.50
C TRP A 14 -1.93 13.27 -7.22
N LEU A 15 -2.28 13.64 -5.99
CA LEU A 15 -3.66 13.96 -5.62
C LEU A 15 -4.19 15.18 -6.39
N LEU A 16 -3.39 16.25 -6.50
CA LEU A 16 -3.77 17.46 -7.24
C LEU A 16 -3.99 17.15 -8.73
N LEU A 17 -3.12 16.35 -9.33
CA LEU A 17 -3.26 15.94 -10.73
C LEU A 17 -4.50 15.05 -10.95
N ALA A 18 -4.79 14.14 -10.01
CA ALA A 18 -5.99 13.31 -10.05
C ALA A 18 -7.28 14.16 -9.91
N LEU A 19 -7.28 15.16 -9.02
CA LEU A 19 -8.40 16.09 -8.87
C LEU A 19 -8.60 16.95 -10.13
N LEU A 20 -7.52 17.46 -10.72
CA LEU A 20 -7.57 18.22 -11.97
C LEU A 20 -8.15 17.37 -13.11
N ALA A 21 -7.67 16.13 -13.28
CA ALA A 21 -8.19 15.22 -14.29
C ALA A 21 -9.68 14.90 -14.05
N THR A 22 -10.07 14.69 -12.78
CA THR A 22 -11.48 14.47 -12.40
C THR A 22 -12.35 15.69 -12.73
N ALA A 23 -11.85 16.91 -12.51
CA ALA A 23 -12.56 18.14 -12.86
C ALA A 23 -12.73 18.31 -14.38
N VAL A 24 -11.72 17.94 -15.18
CA VAL A 24 -11.83 17.92 -16.65
C VAL A 24 -12.88 16.91 -17.12
N VAL A 25 -12.92 15.72 -16.52
CA VAL A 25 -13.97 14.72 -16.81
C VAL A 25 -15.35 15.22 -16.38
N ALA A 26 -15.46 15.87 -15.22
CA ALA A 26 -16.71 16.47 -14.74
C ALA A 26 -17.26 17.51 -15.74
N TRP A 27 -16.38 18.31 -16.35
CA TRP A 27 -16.76 19.33 -17.33
C TRP A 27 -17.17 18.73 -18.67
N LEU A 28 -16.40 17.76 -19.18
CA LEU A 28 -16.64 17.18 -20.51
C LEU A 28 -17.74 16.12 -20.52
N ALA A 29 -17.86 15.33 -19.47
CA ALA A 29 -18.75 14.17 -19.39
C ALA A 29 -19.23 13.94 -17.94
N PRO A 30 -20.11 14.79 -17.40
CA PRO A 30 -20.52 14.75 -15.99
C PRO A 30 -21.18 13.42 -15.59
N TYR A 31 -21.82 12.72 -16.53
CA TYR A 31 -22.42 11.41 -16.31
C TYR A 31 -21.39 10.32 -15.98
N GLN A 32 -20.12 10.49 -16.36
CA GLN A 32 -19.05 9.52 -16.08
C GLN A 32 -18.53 9.60 -14.64
N LEU A 33 -18.86 10.65 -13.88
CA LEU A 33 -18.45 10.78 -12.49
C LEU A 33 -18.97 9.62 -11.63
N GLY A 34 -20.20 9.14 -11.90
CA GLY A 34 -20.75 7.96 -11.22
C GLY A 34 -19.91 6.71 -11.47
N VAL A 35 -19.45 6.50 -12.72
CA VAL A 35 -18.59 5.37 -13.08
C VAL A 35 -17.20 5.50 -12.45
N LEU A 36 -16.67 6.72 -12.38
CA LEU A 36 -15.39 6.98 -11.71
C LEU A 36 -15.47 6.66 -10.21
N VAL A 37 -16.53 7.12 -9.53
CA VAL A 37 -16.77 6.83 -8.10
C VAL A 37 -16.94 5.33 -7.88
N TRP A 38 -17.67 4.64 -8.77
CA TRP A 38 -17.80 3.19 -8.76
C TRP A 38 -16.44 2.49 -8.84
N SER A 39 -15.62 2.85 -9.83
CA SER A 39 -14.28 2.27 -10.01
C SER A 39 -13.35 2.56 -8.82
N LEU A 40 -13.36 3.79 -8.28
CA LEU A 40 -12.59 4.13 -7.08
C LEU A 40 -13.04 3.34 -5.86
N SER A 41 -14.34 3.09 -5.71
CA SER A 41 -14.88 2.26 -4.64
C SER A 41 -14.33 0.84 -4.74
N LYS A 42 -14.34 0.22 -5.93
CA LYS A 42 -13.74 -1.10 -6.17
C LYS A 42 -12.26 -1.15 -5.79
N LEU A 43 -11.48 -0.14 -6.20
CA LEU A 43 -10.06 -0.04 -5.85
C LEU A 43 -9.84 0.07 -4.34
N ALA A 44 -10.64 0.90 -3.65
CA ALA A 44 -10.56 1.08 -2.20
C ALA A 44 -10.89 -0.21 -1.45
N PHE A 45 -11.96 -0.91 -1.84
CA PHE A 45 -12.31 -2.21 -1.28
C PHE A 45 -11.22 -3.26 -1.56
N GLY A 46 -10.61 -3.25 -2.74
CA GLY A 46 -9.53 -4.18 -3.10
C GLY A 46 -8.30 -3.99 -2.25
N ALA A 47 -7.89 -2.73 -2.05
CA ALA A 47 -6.79 -2.39 -1.15
C ALA A 47 -7.11 -2.80 0.30
N TYR A 48 -8.32 -2.51 0.78
CA TYR A 48 -8.77 -2.89 2.11
C TYR A 48 -8.73 -4.41 2.31
N LEU A 49 -9.40 -5.17 1.44
CA LEU A 49 -9.47 -6.63 1.52
C LEU A 49 -8.09 -7.26 1.37
N GLY A 50 -7.29 -6.85 0.39
CA GLY A 50 -5.93 -7.37 0.20
C GLY A 50 -5.04 -7.17 1.44
N TYR A 51 -5.14 -6.01 2.09
CA TYR A 51 -4.44 -5.75 3.34
C TYR A 51 -4.92 -6.67 4.48
N TRP A 52 -6.22 -6.84 4.63
CA TRP A 52 -6.78 -7.70 5.68
C TRP A 52 -6.48 -9.18 5.45
N ILE A 53 -6.55 -9.66 4.20
CA ILE A 53 -6.22 -11.04 3.81
C ILE A 53 -4.76 -11.36 4.17
N ASP A 54 -3.79 -10.49 3.85
CA ASP A 54 -2.40 -10.71 4.27
C ASP A 54 -2.30 -10.81 5.80
N ARG A 55 -3.05 -9.97 6.53
CA ARG A 55 -2.96 -9.92 7.99
C ARG A 55 -3.61 -11.11 8.69
N THR A 56 -4.68 -11.67 8.14
CA THR A 56 -5.36 -12.85 8.70
C THR A 56 -4.59 -14.13 8.41
N ILE A 57 -4.14 -14.33 7.16
CA ILE A 57 -3.41 -15.54 6.75
C ILE A 57 -2.01 -15.56 7.38
N PHE A 58 -1.29 -14.44 7.38
CA PHE A 58 0.11 -14.38 7.81
C PHE A 58 0.29 -13.61 9.12
N HIS A 59 -0.52 -13.95 10.13
CA HIS A 59 -0.46 -13.28 11.44
C HIS A 59 0.92 -13.38 12.10
N TYR A 60 1.66 -14.47 11.88
CA TYR A 60 3.00 -14.76 12.44
C TYR A 60 4.17 -14.10 11.68
N ALA A 61 3.98 -13.71 10.42
CA ALA A 61 5.04 -13.26 9.53
C ALA A 61 4.82 -11.82 9.06
N ARG A 62 4.69 -10.91 10.02
CA ARG A 62 4.45 -9.48 9.72
C ARG A 62 5.76 -8.74 9.44
N PRO A 63 5.86 -8.00 8.32
CA PRO A 63 7.10 -7.29 7.95
C PRO A 63 7.62 -6.35 9.04
N HIS A 64 6.73 -5.63 9.72
CA HIS A 64 7.11 -4.68 10.78
C HIS A 64 7.77 -5.34 11.99
N ASP A 65 7.48 -6.62 12.26
CA ASP A 65 8.04 -7.33 13.41
C ASP A 65 9.44 -7.83 13.07
N PHE A 66 9.64 -8.30 11.84
CA PHE A 66 10.95 -8.67 11.32
C PHE A 66 11.89 -7.46 11.27
N PHE A 67 11.45 -6.30 10.77
CA PHE A 67 12.29 -5.10 10.77
C PHE A 67 12.64 -4.64 12.19
N ARG A 68 11.69 -4.72 13.14
CA ARG A 68 11.94 -4.35 14.55
C ARG A 68 12.96 -5.29 15.19
N LYS A 69 12.82 -6.61 14.99
CA LYS A 69 13.78 -7.61 15.47
C LYS A 69 15.15 -7.45 14.82
N ALA A 70 15.21 -7.18 13.51
CA ALA A 70 16.47 -6.94 12.81
C ALA A 70 17.21 -5.70 13.33
N ASN A 71 16.48 -4.61 13.61
CA ASN A 71 17.09 -3.40 14.16
C ASN A 71 17.60 -3.61 15.59
N ARG A 72 16.92 -4.43 16.41
CA ARG A 72 17.44 -4.83 17.74
C ARG A 72 18.73 -5.63 17.65
N LEU A 73 18.80 -6.61 16.74
CA LEU A 73 20.02 -7.39 16.51
C LEU A 73 21.16 -6.51 15.98
N ALA A 74 20.86 -5.56 15.11
CA ALA A 74 21.85 -4.60 14.62
C ALA A 74 22.39 -3.70 15.76
N ALA A 75 21.55 -3.31 16.71
CA ALA A 75 21.96 -2.55 17.89
C ALA A 75 22.84 -3.36 18.86
N GLN A 76 22.75 -4.69 18.84
CA GLN A 76 23.60 -5.61 19.60
C GLN A 76 24.86 -6.05 18.83
N ASP A 77 25.18 -5.37 17.71
CA ASP A 77 26.27 -5.68 16.78
C ASP A 77 26.23 -7.11 16.18
N LEU A 78 25.09 -7.79 16.25
CA LEU A 78 24.84 -9.10 15.63
C LEU A 78 24.46 -8.92 14.15
N ARG A 79 25.42 -8.42 13.35
CA ARG A 79 25.21 -8.00 11.95
C ARG A 79 24.70 -9.11 11.03
N ASN A 80 25.18 -10.34 11.22
CA ASN A 80 24.76 -11.49 10.41
C ASN A 80 23.28 -11.85 10.64
N GLY A 81 22.86 -11.91 11.90
CA GLY A 81 21.46 -12.16 12.27
C GLY A 81 20.53 -11.03 11.82
N ALA A 82 20.97 -9.77 11.96
CA ALA A 82 20.23 -8.61 11.49
C ALA A 82 20.01 -8.63 9.96
N ARG A 83 21.03 -9.02 9.18
CA ARG A 83 20.92 -9.13 7.72
C ARG A 83 19.92 -10.21 7.31
N HIS A 84 19.98 -11.39 7.93
CA HIS A 84 19.06 -12.48 7.64
C HIS A 84 17.59 -12.08 7.90
N LEU A 85 17.31 -11.45 9.04
CA LEU A 85 15.96 -10.97 9.34
C LEU A 85 15.49 -9.84 8.41
N ARG A 86 16.40 -8.96 7.92
CA ARG A 86 16.04 -7.95 6.91
C ARG A 86 15.64 -8.58 5.58
N HIS A 87 16.32 -9.65 5.16
CA HIS A 87 15.90 -10.39 3.97
C HIS A 87 14.52 -11.03 4.16
N GLN A 88 14.27 -11.69 5.29
CA GLN A 88 12.94 -12.22 5.61
C GLN A 88 11.86 -11.13 5.65
N ALA A 89 12.18 -9.95 6.21
CA ALA A 89 11.28 -8.80 6.21
C ALA A 89 10.95 -8.33 4.80
N SER A 90 11.95 -8.25 3.91
CA SER A 90 11.76 -7.84 2.51
C SER A 90 10.88 -8.83 1.73
N LEU A 91 11.07 -10.13 1.94
CA LEU A 91 10.23 -11.16 1.33
C LEU A 91 8.78 -11.06 1.83
N ALA A 92 8.58 -10.80 3.13
CA ALA A 92 7.25 -10.57 3.68
C ALA A 92 6.59 -9.30 3.10
N THR A 93 7.35 -8.24 2.83
CA THR A 93 6.81 -7.04 2.15
C THR A 93 6.40 -7.32 0.70
N LEU A 94 7.18 -8.12 -0.02
CA LEU A 94 6.87 -8.50 -1.40
C LEU A 94 5.62 -9.37 -1.47
N ARG A 95 5.47 -10.34 -0.57
CA ARG A 95 4.24 -11.13 -0.45
C ARG A 95 3.02 -10.24 -0.22
N ARG A 96 3.10 -9.31 0.74
CA ARG A 96 2.00 -8.37 1.01
C ARG A 96 1.66 -7.54 -0.23
N ALA A 97 2.68 -7.02 -0.92
CA ALA A 97 2.48 -6.26 -2.15
C ALA A 97 1.80 -7.11 -3.23
N ALA A 98 2.20 -8.37 -3.40
CA ALA A 98 1.60 -9.30 -4.36
C ALA A 98 0.13 -9.61 -4.02
N VAL A 99 -0.20 -9.88 -2.75
CA VAL A 99 -1.59 -10.12 -2.30
C VAL A 99 -2.46 -8.89 -2.51
N MET A 100 -1.96 -7.70 -2.19
CA MET A 100 -2.69 -6.45 -2.41
C MET A 100 -2.88 -6.17 -3.91
N ALA A 101 -1.85 -6.36 -4.73
CA ALA A 101 -1.94 -6.21 -6.17
C ALA A 101 -2.95 -7.20 -6.78
N ALA A 102 -2.92 -8.46 -6.37
CA ALA A 102 -3.88 -9.47 -6.83
C ALA A 102 -5.32 -9.12 -6.45
N ALA A 103 -5.56 -8.66 -5.22
CA ALA A 103 -6.90 -8.24 -4.77
C ALA A 103 -7.42 -7.01 -5.54
N ILE A 104 -6.55 -6.01 -5.76
CA ILE A 104 -6.88 -4.80 -6.52
C ILE A 104 -7.17 -5.15 -7.99
N LEU A 105 -6.34 -5.99 -8.61
CA LEU A 105 -6.54 -6.42 -9.99
C LEU A 105 -7.81 -7.26 -10.15
N ALA A 106 -8.09 -8.17 -9.22
CA ALA A 106 -9.31 -8.99 -9.26
C ALA A 106 -10.58 -8.13 -9.21
N LEU A 107 -10.64 -7.12 -8.34
CA LEU A 107 -11.79 -6.20 -8.28
C LEU A 107 -11.79 -5.16 -9.41
N GLY A 108 -10.62 -4.78 -9.92
CA GLY A 108 -10.49 -3.86 -11.04
C GLY A 108 -10.92 -4.47 -12.38
N LEU A 109 -10.63 -5.76 -12.58
CA LEU A 109 -10.97 -6.53 -13.79
C LEU A 109 -12.36 -7.17 -13.73
N GLY A 110 -12.89 -7.42 -12.53
CA GLY A 110 -14.29 -7.80 -12.35
C GLY A 110 -15.18 -6.64 -12.76
N VAL A 111 -15.68 -6.71 -14.00
CA VAL A 111 -16.52 -5.68 -14.65
C VAL A 111 -17.74 -5.41 -13.79
#